data_AF-A0A9E3L5G5-F1
#
_entry.id   AF-A0A9E3L5G5-F1
#
_cell.length_a   1.000
_cell.length_b   1.000
_cell.length_c   1.000
_cell.angle_alpha   90.00
_cell.angle_beta   90.00
_cell.angle_gamma   90.00
#
_symmetry.space_group_name_H-M   'P 1'
#
loop_
_entity.id
_entity.type
_entity.pdbx_description
1 polymer ?
#
loop_
_entity_poly.entity_id
_entity_poly.type
_entity_poly.pdbx_seq_one_letter_code
_entity_poly.pdbx_strand_id
1 'polypeptide(L)' 'METSTDTALVVSVHQFGPGREVRVNLRWQGKHDVGDFELDQLGTMSACDVETEHTCWAVIDPRHPVTPGDSIPLRPRSI' A
#
# COMPACT_ATOMS: atom_id res chain seq x y z
N MET A 1 24.88 -2.41 7.46
CA MET A 1 23.71 -1.87 8.16
C MET A 1 22.68 -1.61 7.10
N GLU A 2 21.86 -2.61 6.79
CA GLU A 2 20.78 -2.47 5.80
C GLU A 2 19.70 -1.58 6.41
N THR A 3 19.49 -0.43 5.80
CA THR A 3 18.35 0.42 6.05
C THR A 3 17.13 -0.26 5.43
N SER A 4 16.58 -1.26 6.11
CA SER A 4 15.22 -1.74 5.84
C SER A 4 14.33 -0.51 5.93
N THR A 5 13.83 -0.03 4.81
CA THR A 5 12.91 1.10 4.86
C THR A 5 11.58 0.51 5.31
N ASP A 6 11.26 0.66 6.60
CA ASP A 6 10.02 0.21 7.27
C ASP A 6 8.78 0.97 6.74
N THR A 7 8.65 1.06 5.41
CA THR A 7 7.65 1.87 4.72
C THR A 7 7.40 1.31 3.33
N ALA A 8 6.13 1.14 2.98
CA ALA A 8 5.71 0.89 1.62
C ALA A 8 5.45 2.23 0.91
N LEU A 9 5.82 2.31 -0.36
CA LEU A 9 5.66 3.49 -1.20
C LEU A 9 4.60 3.21 -2.26
N VAL A 10 3.71 4.17 -2.47
CA VAL A 10 2.81 4.19 -3.63
C VAL A 10 3.62 4.50 -4.88
N VAL A 11 3.73 3.55 -5.79
CA VAL A 11 4.48 3.69 -7.05
C VAL A 11 3.60 4.28 -8.14
N SER A 12 2.35 3.81 -8.23
CA SER A 12 1.38 4.34 -9.20
C SER A 12 -0.05 4.17 -8.69
N VAL A 13 -0.93 5.02 -9.23
CA VAL A 13 -2.37 5.02 -8.91
C VAL A 13 -3.14 5.05 -10.23
N HIS A 14 -4.09 4.16 -10.37
CA HIS A 14 -4.93 4.04 -11.56
C HIS A 14 -6.40 3.99 -11.15
N GLN A 15 -7.29 4.63 -11.91
CA GLN A 15 -8.73 4.49 -11.67
C GLN A 15 -9.16 3.03 -11.89
N PHE A 16 -9.93 2.48 -10.96
CA PHE A 16 -10.43 1.11 -11.04
C PHE A 16 -11.93 1.11 -11.30
N GLY A 17 -12.31 0.79 -12.53
CA GLY A 17 -13.70 0.77 -12.96
C GLY A 17 -14.36 2.16 -13.01
N PRO A 18 -15.70 2.22 -13.12
CA PRO A 18 -16.44 3.49 -13.22
C PRO A 18 -16.65 4.18 -11.86
N GLY A 19 -16.25 3.54 -10.76
CA GLY A 19 -16.45 4.05 -9.41
C GLY A 19 -15.34 5.01 -8.94
N ARG A 20 -15.36 5.27 -7.62
CA ARG A 20 -14.31 6.04 -6.93
C ARG A 20 -13.10 5.19 -6.53
N GLU A 21 -13.17 3.89 -6.76
CA GLU A 21 -12.10 2.96 -6.42
C GLU A 21 -10.86 3.22 -7.28
N VAL A 22 -9.70 3.06 -6.68
CA VAL A 22 -8.40 3.18 -7.35
C VAL A 22 -7.58 1.92 -7.10
N ARG A 23 -6.85 1.49 -8.12
CA ARG A 23 -5.78 0.50 -7.99
C ARG A 23 -4.49 1.24 -7.66
N VAL A 24 -3.93 0.95 -6.50
CA VAL A 24 -2.61 1.43 -6.08
C VAL A 24 -1.60 0.31 -6.22
N ASN A 25 -0.45 0.60 -6.81
CA ASN A 25 0.68 -0.32 -6.83
C ASN A 25 1.67 0.12 -5.76
N LEU A 26 2.07 -0.81 -4.90
CA LEU A 26 2.91 -0.57 -3.74
C LEU A 26 4.24 -1.30 -3.89
N ARG A 27 5.29 -0.69 -3.35
CA ARG A 27 6.61 -1.29 -3.24
C ARG A 27 7.22 -1.00 -1.88
N TRP A 28 7.87 -1.97 -1.29
CA TRP A 28 8.65 -1.79 -0.06
C TRP A 28 10.03 -2.44 -0.19
N GLN A 29 10.81 -2.38 0.88
CA GLN A 29 12.07 -3.08 1.02
C GLN A 29 12.12 -3.79 2.37
N GLY A 30 12.98 -4.79 2.50
CA GLY A 30 13.11 -5.56 3.73
C GLY A 30 12.14 -6.74 3.80
N LYS A 31 12.12 -7.40 4.96
CA LYS A 31 11.34 -8.62 5.21
C LYS A 31 10.01 -8.27 5.86
N HIS A 32 9.12 -7.70 5.05
CA HIS A 32 7.75 -7.37 5.44
C HIS A 32 6.78 -7.98 4.45
N ASP A 33 5.61 -8.38 4.93
CA ASP A 33 4.47 -8.72 4.09
C ASP A 33 3.58 -7.49 3.90
N VAL A 34 2.78 -7.47 2.83
CA VAL A 34 1.83 -6.37 2.55
C VAL A 34 0.90 -6.09 3.75
N GLY A 35 0.54 -7.13 4.50
CA GLY A 35 -0.32 -7.03 5.69
C GLY A 35 0.33 -6.30 6.87
N ASP A 36 1.66 -6.18 6.88
CA ASP A 36 2.39 -5.46 7.93
C ASP A 36 2.21 -3.95 7.81
N PHE A 37 1.77 -3.43 6.66
CA PHE A 37 1.59 -1.99 6.41
C PHE A 37 0.20 -1.50 6.79
N GLU A 38 0.10 -0.25 7.21
CA GLU A 38 -1.15 0.40 7.61
C GLU A 38 -1.98 0.86 6.39
N LEU A 39 -2.30 -0.07 5.48
CA LEU A 39 -3.04 0.22 4.24
C LEU A 39 -4.42 0.84 4.48
N ASP A 40 -5.01 0.59 5.65
CA ASP A 40 -6.30 1.13 6.07
C ASP A 40 -6.28 2.67 6.18
N GLN A 41 -5.10 3.29 6.27
CA GLN A 41 -4.97 4.75 6.24
C GLN A 41 -5.38 5.34 4.89
N LEU A 42 -5.11 4.62 3.79
CA LEU A 42 -5.41 5.08 2.43
C LEU A 42 -6.91 5.05 2.15
N GLY A 43 -7.62 4.11 2.78
CA GLY A 43 -9.06 3.95 2.61
C GLY A 43 -9.54 2.54 2.92
N THR A 44 -10.73 2.22 2.41
CA THR A 44 -11.29 0.87 2.55
C THR A 44 -10.72 -0.01 1.45
N MET A 45 -10.00 -1.07 1.81
CA MET A 45 -9.45 -2.01 0.84
C MET A 45 -10.51 -3.03 0.40
N SER A 46 -10.72 -3.14 -0.91
CA SER A 46 -11.65 -4.10 -1.52
C SER A 46 -10.92 -5.37 -1.98
N ALA A 47 -9.67 -5.25 -2.43
CA ALA A 47 -8.85 -6.37 -2.88
C ALA A 47 -7.36 -6.03 -2.74
N CYS A 48 -6.52 -7.05 -2.50
CA CYS A 48 -5.08 -6.95 -2.61
C CYS A 48 -4.48 -8.24 -3.16
N ASP A 49 -3.43 -8.14 -3.94
CA ASP A 49 -2.66 -9.30 -4.41
C ASP A 49 -1.18 -8.95 -4.49
N VAL A 50 -0.35 -9.94 -4.14
CA VAL A 50 1.10 -9.81 -4.04
C VAL A 50 1.70 -10.17 -5.40
N GLU A 51 2.34 -9.21 -6.06
CA GLU A 51 2.99 -9.44 -7.36
C GLU A 51 4.38 -10.07 -7.18
N THR A 52 5.12 -9.63 -6.15
CA THR A 52 6.43 -10.17 -5.77
C THR A 52 6.63 -10.08 -4.25
N GLU A 53 7.74 -10.60 -3.73
CA GLU A 53 8.10 -10.46 -2.31
C GLU A 53 8.15 -9.01 -1.79
N HIS A 54 8.23 -8.00 -2.67
CA HIS A 54 8.38 -6.59 -2.32
C HIS A 54 7.41 -5.67 -3.05
N THR A 55 6.44 -6.23 -3.78
CA THR A 55 5.46 -5.44 -4.53
C THR A 55 4.08 -6.09 -4.46
N CYS A 56 3.06 -5.26 -4.39
CA CYS A 56 1.68 -5.69 -4.47
C CYS A 56 0.83 -4.63 -5.17
N TRP A 57 -0.36 -5.02 -5.59
CA TRP A 57 -1.41 -4.06 -5.92
C TRP A 57 -2.56 -4.21 -4.94
N ALA A 58 -3.22 -3.09 -4.65
CA ALA A 58 -4.45 -3.06 -3.88
C ALA A 58 -5.50 -2.21 -4.61
N VAL A 59 -6.75 -2.66 -4.57
CA VAL A 59 -7.90 -1.83 -4.94
C VAL A 59 -8.47 -1.27 -3.65
N ILE A 60 -8.49 0.05 -3.58
CA ILE A 60 -8.98 0.80 -2.42
C ILE A 60 -10.06 1.77 -2.83
N ASP A 61 -11.00 1.97 -1.93
CA ASP A 61 -11.90 3.10 -1.91
C ASP A 61 -11.29 4.21 -1.04
N PRO A 62 -10.67 5.24 -1.66
CA PRO A 62 -9.80 6.16 -0.96
C PRO A 62 -10.58 7.11 -0.03
N ARG A 63 -10.10 7.29 1.21
CA ARG A 63 -10.64 8.29 2.16
C ARG A 63 -10.14 9.70 1.86
N HIS A 64 -8.96 9.80 1.26
CA HIS A 64 -8.33 11.02 0.80
C HIS A 64 -7.64 10.73 -0.55
N PRO A 65 -7.32 11.76 -1.37
CA PRO A 65 -6.53 11.54 -2.57
C PRO A 65 -5.25 10.77 -2.26
N VAL A 66 -4.97 9.73 -3.03
CA VAL A 66 -3.73 8.93 -2.94
C VAL A 66 -2.88 9.28 -4.15
N THR A 67 -1.62 9.58 -3.91
CA THR A 67 -0.69 10.03 -4.95
C THR A 67 0.58 9.17 -5.00
N PRO A 68 1.19 9.00 -6.18
CA PRO A 68 2.51 8.39 -6.27
C PRO A 68 3.53 9.14 -5.39
N GLY A 69 4.27 8.39 -4.59
CA GLY A 69 5.19 8.93 -3.59
C GLY A 69 4.65 8.94 -2.16
N ASP A 70 3.36 8.69 -1.95
CA ASP A 70 2.80 8.52 -0.60
C ASP A 70 3.47 7.35 0.12
N SER A 71 3.80 7.58 1.39
CA SER A 71 4.46 6.63 2.28
C SER A 71 3.46 5.98 3.22
N ILE A 72 3.56 4.66 3.35
CA ILE A 72 2.70 3.85 4.21
C ILE A 72 3.58 3.19 5.28
N PRO A 73 3.44 3.59 6.54
CA PRO A 73 4.22 3.00 7.62
C PRO A 73 3.76 1.57 7.90
N LEU A 74 4.60 0.84 8.63
CA LEU A 74 4.18 -0.40 9.28
C LEU A 74 3.07 -0.13 10.30
N ARG A 75 2.17 -1.09 10.46
CA ARG A 75 1.18 -1.08 11.53
C ARG A 75 1.92 -1.02 12.88
N PRO A 76 1.47 -0.18 13.83
CA PRO A 76 2.01 -0.22 15.17
C PRO A 76 1.76 -1.61 15.77
N ARG A 77 2.83 -2.23 16.29
CA ARG A 77 2.72 -3.48 17.05
C ARG A 77 1.89 -3.19 18.29
N SER A 78 0.66 -3.71 18.37
CA SER A 78 -0.10 -3.70 19.62
C SER A 78 0.67 -4.51 20.67
N ILE A 79 1.05 -3.85 21.76
CA ILE A 79 1.74 -4.44 22.94
C ILE A 79 0.68 -4.92 23.93
#